data_AF-A0A1Q7GYR1-F1
#
_entry.id   AF-A0A1Q7GYR1-F1
#
_cell.length_a   1.000
_cell.length_b   1.000
_cell.length_c   1.000
_cell.angle_alpha   90.00
_cell.angle_beta   90.00
_cell.angle_gamma   90.00
#
_symmetry.space_group_name_H-M   'P 1'
#
loop_
_entity.id
_entity.type
_entity.pdbx_description
1 polymer ?
#
loop_
_entity_poly.entity_id
_entity_poly.type
_entity_poly.pdbx_seq_one_letter_code
_entity_poly.pdbx_strand_id
1 'polypeptide(L)'
;MSQEGGVDDFGLPPGVRDEYLQGARDQLGAIAELAERLIAASDDTEAIEALRRDAHRLRGSAGSFGFPQASVVAAELEDAAKQWLEYPANGTGDRGQAARAFVRRLAAALFTKQPLAASPPLPPIARAEPSPPAATESEDVSDVPEVIVVEDDPTLAELLTFGLEARGYRFVHFHNGREALDMLRTMDTRGTAPLLLLDVDLPALDGYSIFESLQQECPGKFRVVFTTVHGSETEQLRGLEAGAMDYMVKPMSLRVALEKIRRWVGR
;
A
#
# COMPACT_ATOMS: atom_id res chain seq x y z
N MET A 1 24.24 21.90 -15.50
CA MET A 1 23.70 20.62 -16.01
C MET A 1 22.60 20.20 -15.06
N SER A 2 21.39 20.68 -15.33
CA SER A 2 20.21 20.40 -14.51
C SER A 2 19.76 18.98 -14.83
N GLN A 3 19.82 18.07 -13.87
CA GLN A 3 19.14 16.79 -14.01
C GLN A 3 17.65 17.08 -13.98
N GLU A 4 17.00 16.87 -15.12
CA GLU A 4 15.55 16.91 -15.26
C GLU A 4 14.95 15.92 -14.26
N GLY A 5 14.03 16.38 -13.40
CA GLY A 5 13.23 15.52 -12.53
C GLY A 5 12.24 14.69 -13.35
N GLY A 6 12.77 13.81 -14.20
CA GLY A 6 12.01 12.95 -15.09
C GLY A 6 11.48 11.75 -14.31
N VAL A 7 10.17 11.65 -14.18
CA VAL A 7 9.54 10.39 -13.77
C VAL A 7 9.83 9.31 -14.82
N ASP A 8 9.98 8.06 -14.39
CA ASP A 8 10.16 6.94 -15.30
C ASP A 8 8.89 6.63 -16.10
N ASP A 9 8.94 5.64 -17.00
CA ASP A 9 7.80 5.21 -17.82
C ASP A 9 6.56 4.83 -16.98
N PHE A 10 6.74 4.47 -15.71
CA PHE A 10 5.70 4.11 -14.76
C PHE A 10 5.17 5.31 -13.96
N GLY A 11 5.76 6.49 -14.13
CA GLY A 11 5.40 7.70 -13.40
C GLY A 11 5.98 7.73 -11.99
N LEU A 12 6.99 6.91 -11.73
CA LEU A 12 7.71 6.85 -10.47
C LEU A 12 8.88 7.84 -10.50
N PRO A 13 9.32 8.38 -9.36
CA PRO A 13 10.49 9.25 -9.30
C PRO A 13 11.77 8.49 -9.67
N PRO A 14 12.83 9.18 -10.14
CA PRO A 14 14.14 8.57 -10.36
C PRO A 14 14.63 7.81 -9.12
N GLY A 15 15.19 6.62 -9.29
CA GLY A 15 15.80 5.84 -8.21
C GLY A 15 14.83 5.05 -7.34
N VAL A 16 13.58 5.51 -7.18
CA VAL A 16 12.56 4.86 -6.32
C VAL A 16 12.29 3.40 -6.72
N ARG A 17 12.31 3.11 -8.03
CA ARG A 17 12.13 1.74 -8.52
C ARG A 17 13.33 0.83 -8.19
N ASP A 18 14.54 1.38 -8.16
CA ASP A 18 15.75 0.63 -7.80
C ASP A 18 15.81 0.39 -6.28
N GLU A 19 15.40 1.38 -5.48
CA GLU A 19 15.23 1.25 -4.02
C GLU A 19 14.17 0.20 -3.68
N TYR A 20 13.02 0.22 -4.36
CA TYR A 20 12.01 -0.83 -4.27
C TYR A 20 12.59 -2.22 -4.54
N LEU A 21 13.35 -2.36 -5.65
CA LEU A 21 13.96 -3.63 -6.01
C LEU A 21 15.00 -4.09 -4.98
N GLN A 22 15.69 -3.17 -4.30
CA GLN A 22 16.59 -3.50 -3.20
C GLN A 22 15.82 -4.05 -2.00
N GLY A 23 14.77 -3.35 -1.54
CA GLY A 23 13.92 -3.83 -0.45
C GLY A 23 13.25 -5.17 -0.78
N ALA A 24 12.79 -5.33 -2.03
CA ALA A 24 12.20 -6.58 -2.51
C ALA A 24 13.21 -7.76 -2.52
N ARG A 25 14.53 -7.51 -2.67
CA ARG A 25 15.54 -8.56 -2.50
C ARG A 25 15.61 -9.04 -1.06
N ASP A 26 15.61 -8.12 -0.11
CA ASP A 26 15.70 -8.45 1.31
C ASP A 26 14.45 -9.23 1.76
N GLN A 27 13.27 -8.77 1.33
CA GLN A 27 12.01 -9.47 1.58
C GLN A 27 11.98 -10.86 0.93
N LEU A 28 12.51 -11.02 -0.29
CA LEU A 28 12.64 -12.35 -0.91
C LEU A 28 13.61 -13.26 -0.15
N GLY A 29 14.67 -12.70 0.44
CA GLY A 29 15.56 -13.41 1.35
C GLY A 29 14.80 -13.96 2.55
N ALA A 30 14.00 -13.14 3.22
CA ALA A 30 13.17 -13.55 4.35
C ALA A 30 12.16 -14.65 3.97
N ILE A 31 11.46 -14.51 2.83
CA ILE A 31 10.54 -15.54 2.30
C ILE A 31 11.30 -16.85 2.01
N ALA A 32 12.54 -16.78 1.51
CA ALA A 32 13.37 -17.95 1.28
C ALA A 32 13.76 -18.66 2.58
N GLU A 33 14.11 -17.92 3.63
CA GLU A 33 14.39 -18.48 4.96
C GLU A 33 13.15 -19.18 5.56
N LEU A 34 11.97 -18.58 5.41
CA LEU A 34 10.71 -19.20 5.80
C LEU A 34 10.43 -20.49 5.01
N ALA A 35 10.75 -20.52 3.71
CA ALA A 35 10.63 -21.73 2.90
C ALA A 35 11.55 -22.86 3.42
N GLU A 36 12.80 -22.54 3.80
CA GLU A 36 13.72 -23.52 4.39
C GLU A 36 13.26 -23.99 5.78
N ARG A 37 12.68 -23.11 6.60
CA ARG A 37 11.99 -23.52 7.84
C ARG A 37 10.88 -24.53 7.58
N LEU A 38 10.05 -24.29 6.56
CA LEU A 38 8.95 -25.19 6.17
C LEU A 38 9.41 -26.49 5.50
N ILE A 39 10.64 -26.55 4.99
CA ILE A 39 11.28 -27.80 4.56
C ILE A 39 11.63 -28.64 5.80
N ALA A 40 12.11 -28.00 6.86
CA ALA A 40 12.47 -28.68 8.12
C ALA A 40 11.25 -29.07 8.96
N ALA A 41 10.22 -28.22 9.00
CA ALA A 41 8.98 -28.41 9.75
C ALA A 41 7.79 -27.87 8.94
N SER A 42 7.10 -28.75 8.21
CA SER A 42 6.04 -28.36 7.27
C SER A 42 4.75 -27.87 7.94
N ASP A 43 4.59 -28.11 9.23
CA ASP A 43 3.48 -27.69 10.09
C ASP A 43 3.81 -26.47 10.97
N ASP A 44 4.97 -25.83 10.75
CA ASP A 44 5.37 -24.58 11.41
C ASP A 44 4.39 -23.45 11.05
N THR A 45 3.36 -23.32 11.88
CA THR A 45 2.24 -22.41 11.65
C THR A 45 2.70 -20.95 11.69
N GLU A 46 3.67 -20.63 12.54
CA GLU A 46 4.27 -19.30 12.62
C GLU A 46 4.99 -18.94 11.32
N ALA A 47 5.74 -19.90 10.74
CA ALA A 47 6.38 -19.70 9.45
C ALA A 47 5.36 -19.53 8.31
N ILE A 48 4.25 -20.28 8.31
CA ILE A 48 3.17 -20.13 7.31
C ILE A 48 2.50 -18.76 7.45
N GLU A 49 2.23 -18.29 8.67
CA GLU A 49 1.66 -16.96 8.90
C GLU A 49 2.60 -15.83 8.49
N ALA A 50 3.90 -15.95 8.77
CA ALA A 50 4.92 -15.01 8.30
C ALA A 50 4.98 -14.98 6.77
N LEU A 51 4.98 -16.16 6.12
CA LEU A 51 4.99 -16.28 4.67
C LEU A 51 3.77 -15.61 4.03
N ARG A 52 2.58 -15.82 4.61
CA ARG A 52 1.34 -15.16 4.18
C ARG A 52 1.45 -13.64 4.27
N ARG A 53 1.97 -13.11 5.38
CA ARG A 53 2.13 -11.65 5.58
C ARG A 53 3.09 -11.04 4.57
N ASP A 54 4.25 -11.66 4.35
CA ASP A 54 5.24 -11.15 3.40
C ASP A 54 4.73 -11.23 1.95
N ALA A 55 4.01 -12.29 1.60
CA ALA A 55 3.35 -12.42 0.31
C ALA A 55 2.27 -11.33 0.09
N HIS A 56 1.46 -11.07 1.12
CA HIS A 56 0.42 -10.03 1.07
C HIS A 56 1.01 -8.63 0.82
N ARG A 57 2.07 -8.26 1.55
CA ARG A 57 2.79 -6.98 1.34
C ARG A 57 3.32 -6.87 -0.09
N LEU A 58 4.00 -7.92 -0.57
CA LEU A 58 4.56 -7.92 -1.91
C LEU A 58 3.46 -7.84 -3.00
N ARG A 59 2.33 -8.50 -2.78
CA ARG A 59 1.14 -8.38 -3.64
C ARG A 59 0.64 -6.94 -3.70
N GLY A 60 0.54 -6.27 -2.55
CA GLY A 60 0.02 -4.90 -2.41
C GLY A 60 0.90 -3.85 -3.10
N SER A 61 2.22 -3.96 -2.98
CA SER A 61 3.16 -2.97 -3.52
C SER A 61 3.68 -3.28 -4.93
N ALA A 62 4.00 -4.53 -5.29
CA ALA A 62 4.77 -4.82 -6.51
C ALA A 62 4.16 -4.26 -7.81
N GLY A 63 2.84 -4.33 -7.97
CA GLY A 63 2.18 -3.76 -9.15
C GLY A 63 2.26 -2.23 -9.20
N SER A 64 2.26 -1.56 -8.03
CA SER A 64 2.42 -0.10 -7.93
C SER A 64 3.80 0.38 -8.40
N PHE A 65 4.82 -0.49 -8.30
CA PHE A 65 6.18 -0.22 -8.77
C PHE A 65 6.48 -0.78 -10.17
N GLY A 66 5.44 -1.21 -10.90
CA GLY A 66 5.59 -1.68 -12.29
C GLY A 66 5.99 -3.14 -12.42
N PHE A 67 5.71 -3.98 -11.43
CA PHE A 67 5.95 -5.43 -11.43
C PHE A 67 4.65 -6.23 -11.30
N PRO A 68 3.74 -6.16 -12.29
CA PRO A 68 2.42 -6.79 -12.20
C PRO A 68 2.50 -8.32 -12.07
N GLN A 69 3.46 -8.99 -12.73
CA GLN A 69 3.60 -10.44 -12.59
C GLN A 69 4.10 -10.84 -11.19
N ALA A 70 4.92 -10.01 -10.55
CA ALA A 70 5.34 -10.26 -9.17
C ALA A 70 4.16 -10.15 -8.20
N SER A 71 3.28 -9.17 -8.40
CA SER A 71 2.04 -9.04 -7.63
C SER A 71 1.12 -10.27 -7.79
N VAL A 72 1.00 -10.83 -9.00
CA VAL A 72 0.21 -12.07 -9.24
C VAL A 72 0.82 -13.26 -8.51
N VAL A 73 2.12 -13.49 -8.64
CA VAL A 73 2.78 -14.63 -7.97
C VAL A 73 2.70 -14.49 -6.44
N ALA A 74 2.77 -13.26 -5.93
CA ALA A 74 2.63 -12.99 -4.50
C ALA A 74 1.19 -13.30 -4.01
N ALA A 75 0.17 -12.96 -4.79
CA ALA A 75 -1.22 -13.34 -4.48
C ALA A 75 -1.41 -14.86 -4.44
N GLU A 76 -0.86 -15.60 -5.40
CA GLU A 76 -0.93 -17.06 -5.40
C GLU A 76 -0.23 -17.69 -4.17
N LEU A 77 0.92 -17.13 -3.76
CA LEU A 77 1.62 -17.57 -2.56
C LEU A 77 0.82 -17.28 -1.29
N GLU A 78 0.21 -16.09 -1.21
CA GLU A 78 -0.65 -15.69 -0.09
C GLU A 78 -1.85 -16.65 0.05
N ASP A 79 -2.51 -16.97 -1.07
CA ASP A 79 -3.65 -17.88 -1.09
C ASP A 79 -3.26 -19.32 -0.74
N ALA A 80 -2.11 -19.79 -1.22
CA ALA A 80 -1.56 -21.10 -0.81
C ALA A 80 -1.31 -21.15 0.70
N ALA A 81 -0.71 -20.10 1.28
CA ALA A 81 -0.45 -20.03 2.71
C ALA A 81 -1.76 -20.01 3.52
N LYS A 82 -2.81 -19.31 3.07
CA LYS A 82 -4.15 -19.36 3.69
C LYS A 82 -4.71 -20.77 3.70
N GLN A 83 -4.64 -21.48 2.58
CA GLN A 83 -5.10 -22.87 2.49
C GLN A 83 -4.32 -23.81 3.41
N TRP A 84 -3.02 -23.60 3.58
CA TRP A 84 -2.21 -24.40 4.50
C TRP A 84 -2.58 -24.21 5.97
N LEU A 85 -2.98 -22.99 6.35
CA LEU A 85 -3.50 -22.69 7.70
C LEU A 85 -4.90 -23.28 7.92
N GLU A 86 -5.76 -23.19 6.92
CA GLU A 86 -7.14 -23.68 7.01
C GLU A 86 -7.23 -25.22 6.97
N TYR A 87 -6.36 -25.87 6.18
CA TYR A 87 -6.34 -27.32 5.98
C TYR A 87 -4.96 -27.91 6.31
N PRO A 88 -4.56 -27.96 7.60
CA PRO A 88 -3.23 -28.39 7.99
C PRO A 88 -2.92 -29.86 7.64
N ALA A 89 -3.95 -30.70 7.49
CA ALA A 89 -3.81 -32.12 7.10
C ALA A 89 -3.60 -32.35 5.59
N ASN A 90 -3.91 -31.37 4.73
CA ASN A 90 -3.73 -31.47 3.28
C ASN A 90 -2.32 -31.01 2.90
N GLY A 91 -1.38 -31.95 2.74
CA GLY A 91 -0.09 -31.68 2.09
C GLY A 91 1.11 -31.41 3.01
N THR A 92 1.20 -32.09 4.16
CA THR A 92 2.36 -32.03 5.08
C THR A 92 3.71 -32.41 4.45
N GLY A 93 3.77 -32.86 3.20
CA GLY A 93 5.02 -33.28 2.54
C GLY A 93 5.71 -32.26 1.64
N ASP A 94 5.08 -31.13 1.27
CA ASP A 94 5.57 -30.33 0.13
C ASP A 94 5.48 -28.80 0.28
N ARG A 95 5.06 -28.28 1.44
CA ARG A 95 4.88 -26.82 1.64
C ARG A 95 6.17 -26.03 1.48
N GLY A 96 7.26 -26.51 2.06
CA GLY A 96 8.58 -25.86 1.94
C GLY A 96 9.11 -25.84 0.50
N GLN A 97 8.94 -26.93 -0.26
CA GLN A 97 9.33 -26.97 -1.67
C GLN A 97 8.43 -26.10 -2.55
N ALA A 98 7.11 -26.08 -2.27
CA ALA A 98 6.17 -25.17 -2.92
C ALA A 98 6.53 -23.70 -2.66
N ALA A 99 6.80 -23.32 -1.40
CA ALA A 99 7.26 -21.98 -1.04
C ALA A 99 8.55 -21.61 -1.78
N ARG A 100 9.52 -22.53 -1.87
CA ARG A 100 10.75 -22.34 -2.64
C ARG A 100 10.51 -22.18 -4.15
N ALA A 101 9.48 -22.83 -4.70
CA ALA A 101 9.07 -22.62 -6.09
C ALA A 101 8.49 -21.20 -6.29
N PHE A 102 7.69 -20.71 -5.35
CA PHE A 102 7.21 -19.32 -5.35
C PHE A 102 8.35 -18.31 -5.28
N VAL A 103 9.33 -18.48 -4.39
CA VAL A 103 10.52 -17.62 -4.30
C VAL A 103 11.23 -17.48 -5.66
N ARG A 104 11.42 -18.60 -6.38
CA ARG A 104 12.03 -18.59 -7.72
C ARG A 104 11.19 -17.81 -8.73
N ARG A 105 9.87 -17.98 -8.70
CA ARG A 105 8.94 -17.27 -9.60
C ARG A 105 8.89 -15.77 -9.30
N LEU A 106 8.90 -15.38 -8.02
CA LEU A 106 8.95 -13.99 -7.59
C LEU A 106 10.27 -13.33 -7.99
N ALA A 107 11.41 -14.00 -7.73
CA ALA A 107 12.72 -13.50 -8.14
C ALA A 107 12.81 -13.34 -9.67
N ALA A 108 12.25 -14.28 -10.43
CA ALA A 108 12.14 -14.14 -11.88
C ALA A 108 11.29 -12.92 -12.26
N ALA A 109 10.10 -12.76 -11.68
CA ALA A 109 9.19 -11.66 -12.00
C ALA A 109 9.75 -10.26 -11.63
N LEU A 110 10.57 -10.17 -10.58
CA LEU A 110 11.16 -8.91 -10.11
C LEU A 110 12.47 -8.55 -10.80
N PHE A 111 13.32 -9.55 -11.11
CA PHE A 111 14.72 -9.29 -11.51
C PHE A 111 15.06 -9.74 -12.94
N THR A 112 14.17 -10.44 -13.65
CA THR A 112 14.39 -10.66 -15.09
C THR A 112 13.91 -9.46 -15.88
N LYS A 113 14.77 -8.93 -16.75
CA LYS A 113 14.47 -7.77 -17.60
C LYS A 113 13.24 -8.08 -18.47
N GLN A 114 12.07 -7.60 -18.07
CA GLN A 114 10.89 -7.63 -18.91
C GLN A 114 10.99 -6.51 -19.96
N PRO A 115 10.60 -6.73 -21.23
CA PRO A 115 10.56 -5.66 -22.22
C PRO A 115 9.54 -4.60 -21.78
N LEU A 116 9.97 -3.34 -21.74
CA LEU A 116 9.08 -2.20 -21.52
C LEU A 116 7.97 -2.21 -22.58
N ALA A 117 6.74 -2.51 -22.18
CA ALA A 117 5.58 -2.14 -22.97
C ALA A 117 5.40 -0.62 -22.82
N ALA A 118 5.78 0.13 -23.85
CA ALA A 118 5.67 1.58 -23.88
C ALA A 118 4.21 2.00 -23.61
N SER A 119 4.00 2.78 -22.55
CA SER A 119 2.74 3.50 -22.34
C SER A 119 2.66 4.69 -23.31
N PRO A 120 1.46 5.09 -23.77
CA PRO A 120 1.30 6.24 -24.64
C PRO A 120 1.78 7.53 -23.96
N PRO A 121 2.31 8.51 -24.73
CA PRO A 121 2.86 9.74 -24.17
C PRO A 121 1.78 10.58 -23.47
N LEU A 122 2.15 11.12 -22.30
CA LEU A 122 1.29 11.98 -21.47
C LEU A 122 1.03 13.34 -22.14
N PRO A 123 -0.11 14.00 -21.82
CA PRO A 123 -0.30 15.42 -22.10
C PRO A 123 0.65 16.27 -21.24
N PRO A 124 0.98 17.51 -21.66
CA PRO A 124 1.92 18.36 -20.94
C PRO A 124 1.39 18.68 -19.54
N ILE A 125 2.15 18.33 -18.51
CA ILE A 125 1.91 18.79 -17.14
C ILE A 125 2.23 20.29 -17.14
N ALA A 126 1.21 21.12 -16.87
CA ALA A 126 1.41 22.54 -16.64
C ALA A 126 2.33 22.70 -15.41
N ARG A 127 3.50 23.30 -15.62
CA ARG A 127 4.49 23.58 -14.58
C ARG A 127 3.83 24.44 -13.51
N ALA A 128 3.67 23.91 -12.30
CA ALA A 128 3.69 24.73 -11.10
C ALA A 128 5.16 25.01 -10.80
N GLU A 129 5.56 26.28 -10.80
CA GLU A 129 6.93 26.67 -10.47
C GLU A 129 7.27 26.30 -9.02
N PRO A 130 8.51 25.87 -8.72
CA PRO A 130 8.95 25.64 -7.35
C PRO A 130 8.99 26.99 -6.62
N SER A 131 8.21 27.12 -5.55
CA SER A 131 8.31 28.27 -4.64
C SER A 131 9.57 28.12 -3.76
N PRO A 132 10.37 29.19 -3.55
CA PRO A 132 11.60 29.14 -2.77
C PRO A 132 11.33 28.98 -1.26
N PRO A 133 12.31 28.53 -0.45
CA PRO A 133 12.14 28.46 0.99
C PRO A 133 12.29 29.86 1.57
N ALA A 134 11.19 30.43 2.06
CA ALA A 134 11.21 31.69 2.81
C ALA A 134 10.70 31.43 4.23
N ALA A 135 11.62 31.44 5.18
CA ALA A 135 11.28 31.70 6.57
C ALA A 135 10.94 33.19 6.71
N THR A 136 9.67 33.52 6.93
CA THR A 136 9.26 34.63 7.82
C THR A 136 7.78 34.51 8.16
N GLU A 137 7.49 34.83 9.42
CA GLU A 137 6.24 34.65 10.15
C GLU A 137 5.06 35.44 9.56
N SER A 138 3.92 34.76 9.41
CA SER A 138 2.57 35.34 9.53
C SER A 138 1.58 34.21 9.81
N GLU A 139 0.85 34.34 10.92
CA GLU A 139 -0.08 33.36 11.50
C GLU A 139 -1.34 33.07 10.64
N ASP A 140 -1.86 31.86 10.86
CA ASP A 140 -3.18 31.31 10.49
C ASP A 140 -3.35 30.66 9.11
N VAL A 141 -2.69 29.50 8.93
CA VAL A 141 -3.09 28.47 7.95
C VAL A 141 -3.25 27.17 8.73
N SER A 142 -4.45 26.57 8.71
CA SER A 142 -4.85 25.45 9.57
C SER A 142 -3.84 24.30 9.60
N ASP A 143 -3.38 23.95 10.81
CA ASP A 143 -2.50 22.81 11.14
C ASP A 143 -3.16 21.43 10.94
N VAL A 144 -4.32 21.39 10.28
CA VAL A 144 -5.09 20.16 10.05
C VAL A 144 -4.60 19.51 8.75
N PRO A 145 -4.28 18.20 8.74
CA PRO A 145 -3.91 17.48 7.54
C PRO A 145 -5.10 17.42 6.56
N GLU A 146 -4.80 17.48 5.27
CA GLU A 146 -5.80 17.27 4.21
C GLU A 146 -5.98 15.78 3.91
N VAL A 147 -4.90 15.01 4.05
CA VAL A 147 -4.88 13.57 3.82
C VAL A 147 -4.27 12.86 5.02
N ILE A 148 -4.89 11.79 5.47
CA ILE A 148 -4.39 10.89 6.51
C ILE A 148 -4.21 9.53 5.86
N VAL A 149 -3.03 8.92 6.01
CA VAL A 149 -2.71 7.61 5.44
C VAL A 149 -2.53 6.61 6.58
N VAL A 150 -3.25 5.49 6.53
CA VAL A 150 -3.05 4.37 7.46
C VAL A 150 -2.69 3.14 6.62
N GLU A 151 -1.41 2.79 6.60
CA GLU A 151 -0.82 1.79 5.71
C GLU A 151 0.39 1.15 6.41
N ASP A 152 0.39 -0.18 6.58
CA ASP A 152 1.48 -0.90 7.25
C ASP A 152 2.60 -1.34 6.32
N ASP A 153 2.37 -1.40 5.00
CA ASP A 153 3.45 -1.61 4.03
C ASP A 153 4.30 -0.33 3.91
N PRO A 154 5.53 -0.31 4.47
CA PRO A 154 6.37 0.88 4.48
C PRO A 154 6.69 1.36 3.05
N THR A 155 6.75 0.43 2.10
CA THR A 155 7.12 0.69 0.71
C THR A 155 5.99 1.39 -0.03
N LEU A 156 4.75 0.94 0.18
CA LEU A 156 3.59 1.60 -0.40
C LEU A 156 3.30 2.93 0.30
N ALA A 157 3.47 2.99 1.63
CA ALA A 157 3.35 4.22 2.40
C ALA A 157 4.34 5.30 1.93
N GLU A 158 5.60 4.94 1.73
CA GLU A 158 6.63 5.85 1.20
C GLU A 158 6.26 6.36 -0.21
N LEU A 159 5.80 5.46 -1.10
CA LEU A 159 5.38 5.85 -2.44
C LEU A 159 4.22 6.86 -2.44
N LEU A 160 3.22 6.61 -1.59
CA LEU A 160 2.05 7.48 -1.47
C LEU A 160 2.43 8.83 -0.84
N THR A 161 3.17 8.82 0.26
CA THR A 161 3.58 10.04 0.98
C THR A 161 4.51 10.91 0.14
N PHE A 162 5.47 10.32 -0.59
CA PHE A 162 6.26 11.03 -1.60
C PHE A 162 5.34 11.73 -2.62
N GLY A 163 4.36 11.00 -3.15
CA GLY A 163 3.42 11.53 -4.15
C GLY A 163 2.55 12.67 -3.64
N LEU A 164 2.17 12.61 -2.36
CA LEU A 164 1.41 13.63 -1.64
C LEU A 164 2.27 14.88 -1.40
N GLU A 165 3.50 14.70 -0.93
CA GLU A 165 4.46 15.78 -0.69
C GLU A 165 4.78 16.53 -1.99
N ALA A 166 5.06 15.81 -3.07
CA ALA A 166 5.33 16.40 -4.39
C ALA A 166 4.15 17.22 -4.96
N ARG A 167 2.94 17.02 -4.43
CA ARG A 167 1.71 17.79 -4.79
C ARG A 167 1.32 18.82 -3.74
N GLY A 168 2.14 19.02 -2.71
CA GLY A 168 1.92 20.00 -1.65
C GLY A 168 0.66 19.71 -0.82
N TYR A 169 0.37 18.43 -0.56
CA TYR A 169 -0.64 18.07 0.44
C TYR A 169 -0.05 18.18 1.84
N ARG A 170 -0.83 18.67 2.80
CA ARG A 170 -0.57 18.41 4.21
C ARG A 170 -1.07 17.02 4.55
N PHE A 171 -0.22 16.16 5.08
CA PHE A 171 -0.61 14.81 5.44
C PHE A 171 0.08 14.29 6.70
N VAL A 172 -0.49 13.22 7.26
CA VAL A 172 0.10 12.40 8.32
C VAL A 172 -0.06 10.94 7.95
N HIS A 173 0.93 10.11 8.31
CA HIS A 173 0.94 8.67 8.07
C HIS A 173 1.02 7.90 9.39
N PHE A 174 0.26 6.82 9.49
CA PHE A 174 0.31 5.84 10.56
C PHE A 174 0.59 4.46 9.99
N HIS A 175 1.56 3.75 10.58
CA HIS A 175 1.92 2.38 10.19
C HIS A 175 1.15 1.31 11.00
N ASN A 176 0.33 1.71 11.96
CA ASN A 176 -0.36 0.82 12.89
C ASN A 176 -1.80 1.26 13.09
N GLY A 177 -2.75 0.34 12.89
CA GLY A 177 -4.18 0.63 13.01
C GLY A 177 -4.64 1.04 14.42
N ARG A 178 -4.03 0.49 15.48
CA ARG A 178 -4.37 0.85 16.87
C ARG A 178 -3.96 2.29 17.17
N GLU A 179 -2.71 2.62 16.87
CA GLU A 179 -2.18 3.97 17.04
C GLU A 179 -2.98 4.98 16.20
N ALA A 180 -3.27 4.63 14.94
CA ALA A 180 -4.11 5.45 14.07
C ALA A 180 -5.47 5.74 14.70
N LEU A 181 -6.18 4.72 15.18
CA LEU A 181 -7.50 4.89 15.80
C LEU A 181 -7.45 5.82 17.02
N ASP A 182 -6.48 5.63 17.92
CA ASP A 182 -6.35 6.44 19.13
C ASP A 182 -6.05 7.92 18.80
N MET A 183 -5.22 8.17 17.79
CA MET A 183 -4.92 9.52 17.31
C MET A 183 -6.10 10.14 16.57
N LEU A 184 -6.80 9.39 15.71
CA LEU A 184 -7.96 9.88 14.95
C LEU A 184 -9.13 10.29 15.87
N ARG A 185 -9.34 9.55 16.97
CA ARG A 185 -10.35 9.87 17.99
C ARG A 185 -10.12 11.26 18.60
N THR A 186 -8.87 11.55 18.94
CA THR A 186 -8.50 12.77 19.68
C THR A 186 -8.14 13.96 18.78
N MET A 187 -7.92 13.72 17.48
CA MET A 187 -7.56 14.77 16.51
C MET A 187 -8.61 15.87 16.40
N ASP A 188 -8.23 17.14 16.55
CA ASP A 188 -9.11 18.26 16.24
C ASP A 188 -9.02 18.59 14.75
N THR A 189 -10.11 18.36 14.01
CA THR A 189 -10.16 18.66 12.57
C THR A 189 -10.59 20.10 12.28
N ARG A 190 -10.88 20.92 13.32
CA ARG A 190 -11.36 22.31 13.20
C ARG A 190 -12.56 22.45 12.26
N GLY A 191 -13.45 21.47 12.26
CA GLY A 191 -14.62 21.42 11.38
C GLY A 191 -14.33 21.11 9.91
N THR A 192 -13.07 20.84 9.56
CA THR A 192 -12.73 20.21 8.27
C THR A 192 -13.01 18.71 8.32
N ALA A 193 -13.13 18.08 7.15
CA ALA A 193 -13.29 16.63 7.02
C ALA A 193 -12.14 16.07 6.17
N PRO A 194 -10.96 15.81 6.77
CA PRO A 194 -9.80 15.27 6.06
C PRO A 194 -10.11 13.96 5.34
N LEU A 195 -9.41 13.73 4.23
CA LEU A 195 -9.46 12.45 3.52
C LEU A 195 -8.66 11.42 4.33
N LEU A 196 -9.29 10.32 4.73
CA LEU A 196 -8.63 9.19 5.38
C LEU A 196 -8.48 8.05 4.36
N LEU A 197 -7.26 7.80 3.90
CA LEU A 197 -6.88 6.60 3.15
C LEU A 197 -6.59 5.49 4.16
N LEU A 198 -7.49 4.52 4.26
CA LEU A 198 -7.45 3.48 5.28
C LEU A 198 -7.24 2.12 4.64
N ASP A 199 -6.10 1.48 4.89
CA ASP A 199 -5.90 0.09 4.53
C ASP A 199 -6.87 -0.82 5.28
N VAL A 200 -7.46 -1.77 4.56
CA VAL A 200 -8.37 -2.78 5.11
C VAL A 200 -7.58 -3.83 5.88
N ASP A 201 -6.47 -4.31 5.33
CA ASP A 201 -5.73 -5.47 5.83
C ASP A 201 -4.60 -5.09 6.82
N LEU A 202 -4.92 -4.22 7.79
CA LEU A 202 -3.96 -3.82 8.81
C LEU A 202 -3.71 -4.93 9.85
N PRO A 203 -2.47 -5.11 10.33
CA PRO A 203 -2.17 -6.05 11.40
C PRO A 203 -2.90 -5.72 12.71
N ALA A 204 -3.41 -6.76 13.38
CA ALA A 204 -4.07 -6.73 14.70
C ALA A 204 -5.41 -5.96 14.81
N LEU A 205 -5.64 -4.92 13.99
CA LEU A 205 -6.90 -4.18 13.94
C LEU A 205 -7.18 -3.78 12.49
N ASP A 206 -8.18 -4.41 11.88
CA ASP A 206 -8.53 -4.19 10.48
C ASP A 206 -9.19 -2.82 10.24
N GLY A 207 -9.10 -2.35 8.99
CA GLY A 207 -9.62 -1.05 8.59
C GLY A 207 -11.13 -0.90 8.73
N TYR A 208 -11.91 -1.99 8.56
CA TYR A 208 -13.37 -1.91 8.76
C TYR A 208 -13.70 -1.67 10.23
N SER A 209 -13.03 -2.36 11.16
CA SER A 209 -13.19 -2.14 12.60
C SER A 209 -12.83 -0.71 13.03
N ILE A 210 -11.78 -0.13 12.44
CA ILE A 210 -11.41 1.28 12.65
C ILE A 210 -12.53 2.19 12.14
N PHE A 211 -12.99 1.97 10.91
CA PHE A 211 -14.05 2.77 10.31
C PHE A 211 -15.35 2.73 11.11
N GLU A 212 -15.81 1.55 11.53
CA GLU A 212 -17.00 1.38 12.37
C GLU A 212 -16.87 2.15 13.69
N SER A 213 -15.70 2.10 14.34
CA SER A 213 -15.43 2.85 15.56
C SER A 213 -15.53 4.37 15.33
N LEU A 214 -14.93 4.87 14.25
CA LEU A 214 -14.98 6.29 13.91
C LEU A 214 -16.41 6.76 13.56
N GLN A 215 -17.21 5.93 12.90
CA GLN A 215 -18.60 6.24 12.59
C GLN A 215 -19.50 6.26 13.84
N GLN A 216 -19.19 5.45 14.85
CA GLN A 216 -19.91 5.46 16.13
C GLN A 216 -19.52 6.63 17.02
N GLU A 217 -18.23 6.94 17.10
CA GLU A 217 -17.69 7.90 18.06
C GLU A 217 -17.60 9.34 17.51
N CYS A 218 -17.32 9.49 16.22
CA CYS A 218 -17.15 10.78 15.55
C CYS A 218 -17.63 10.76 14.09
N PRO A 219 -18.93 10.49 13.85
CA PRO A 219 -19.47 10.35 12.50
C PRO A 219 -19.22 11.58 11.64
N GLY A 220 -18.77 11.37 10.39
CA GLY A 220 -18.53 12.43 9.42
C GLY A 220 -17.29 13.29 9.67
N LYS A 221 -16.51 13.01 10.73
CA LYS A 221 -15.25 13.70 11.03
C LYS A 221 -14.19 13.49 9.94
N PHE A 222 -14.22 12.33 9.28
CA PHE A 222 -13.28 11.96 8.21
C PHE A 222 -14.04 11.47 6.98
N ARG A 223 -13.49 11.79 5.80
CA ARG A 223 -13.93 11.24 4.52
C ARG A 223 -13.12 9.99 4.24
N VAL A 224 -13.69 8.81 4.46
CA VAL A 224 -12.92 7.57 4.44
C VAL A 224 -12.94 6.92 3.06
N VAL A 225 -11.76 6.64 2.52
CA VAL A 225 -11.55 5.80 1.34
C VAL A 225 -10.75 4.59 1.75
N PHE A 226 -11.27 3.41 1.46
CA PHE A 226 -10.55 2.18 1.75
C PHE A 226 -9.48 1.91 0.68
N THR A 227 -8.30 1.46 1.10
CA THR A 227 -7.33 0.81 0.23
C THR A 227 -7.33 -0.68 0.56
N THR A 228 -7.29 -1.55 -0.46
CA THR A 228 -7.51 -2.99 -0.22
C THR A 228 -6.89 -3.82 -1.33
N VAL A 229 -6.33 -4.98 -1.02
CA VAL A 229 -5.94 -5.96 -2.05
C VAL A 229 -7.13 -6.76 -2.59
N HIS A 230 -8.28 -6.66 -1.93
CA HIS A 230 -9.49 -7.37 -2.27
C HIS A 230 -10.39 -6.47 -3.12
N GLY A 231 -10.51 -6.83 -4.40
CA GLY A 231 -11.32 -6.09 -5.37
C GLY A 231 -12.72 -6.65 -5.58
N SER A 232 -13.22 -7.54 -4.70
CA SER A 232 -14.52 -8.19 -4.93
C SER A 232 -15.67 -7.18 -4.82
N GLU A 233 -16.70 -7.36 -5.64
CA GLU A 233 -17.88 -6.48 -5.63
C GLU A 233 -18.57 -6.49 -4.25
N THR A 234 -18.66 -7.66 -3.62
CA THR A 234 -19.26 -7.82 -2.29
C THR A 234 -18.55 -7.01 -1.21
N GLU A 235 -17.21 -6.98 -1.24
CA GLU A 235 -16.45 -6.22 -0.25
C GLU A 235 -16.54 -4.72 -0.49
N GLN A 236 -16.48 -4.29 -1.75
CA GLN A 236 -16.69 -2.88 -2.10
C GLN A 236 -18.08 -2.40 -1.65
N LEU A 237 -19.12 -3.17 -1.96
CA LEU A 237 -20.49 -2.86 -1.53
C LEU A 237 -20.60 -2.73 -0.02
N ARG A 238 -20.00 -3.65 0.75
CA ARG A 238 -20.08 -3.65 2.22
C ARG A 238 -19.69 -2.30 2.82
N GLY A 239 -18.52 -1.76 2.49
CA GLY A 239 -18.10 -0.48 3.07
C GLY A 239 -18.73 0.75 2.40
N LEU A 240 -19.17 0.69 1.13
CA LEU A 240 -19.98 1.77 0.56
C LEU A 240 -21.32 1.89 1.30
N GLU A 241 -21.99 0.77 1.58
CA GLU A 241 -23.23 0.72 2.38
C GLU A 241 -22.99 1.18 3.83
N ALA A 242 -21.80 0.93 4.37
CA ALA A 242 -21.41 1.43 5.70
C ALA A 242 -21.09 2.93 5.74
N GLY A 243 -21.05 3.61 4.58
CA GLY A 243 -20.86 5.05 4.46
C GLY A 243 -19.44 5.50 4.11
N ALA A 244 -18.58 4.59 3.63
CA ALA A 244 -17.29 4.96 3.04
C ALA A 244 -17.49 5.75 1.74
N MET A 245 -16.56 6.64 1.43
CA MET A 245 -16.61 7.50 0.26
C MET A 245 -16.33 6.75 -1.05
N ASP A 246 -15.31 5.89 -1.04
CA ASP A 246 -14.83 5.18 -2.23
C ASP A 246 -13.83 4.08 -1.83
N TYR A 247 -13.32 3.38 -2.84
CA TYR A 247 -12.28 2.35 -2.73
C TYR A 247 -11.12 2.58 -3.70
N MET A 248 -9.95 2.11 -3.30
CA MET A 248 -8.78 1.96 -4.14
C MET A 248 -8.21 0.54 -4.02
N VAL A 249 -8.36 -0.23 -5.09
CA VAL A 249 -7.86 -1.61 -5.14
C VAL A 249 -6.35 -1.60 -5.42
N LYS A 250 -5.62 -2.35 -4.61
CA LYS A 250 -4.19 -2.65 -4.73
C LYS A 250 -3.99 -3.86 -5.67
N PRO A 251 -2.92 -3.88 -6.48
CA PRO A 251 -1.93 -2.82 -6.65
C PRO A 251 -2.50 -1.62 -7.42
N MET A 252 -2.05 -0.41 -7.07
CA MET A 252 -2.55 0.84 -7.65
C MET A 252 -1.45 1.63 -8.35
N SER A 253 -1.76 2.28 -9.48
CA SER A 253 -0.84 3.24 -10.09
C SER A 253 -0.78 4.51 -9.25
N LEU A 254 0.42 4.94 -8.84
CA LEU A 254 0.60 6.20 -8.08
C LEU A 254 -0.05 7.39 -8.79
N ARG A 255 0.09 7.47 -10.12
CA ARG A 255 -0.51 8.54 -10.92
C ARG A 255 -2.04 8.56 -10.81
N VAL A 256 -2.67 7.39 -10.88
CA VAL A 256 -4.12 7.25 -10.77
C VAL A 256 -4.58 7.53 -9.33
N ALA A 257 -3.84 7.03 -8.34
CA ALA A 257 -4.12 7.26 -6.93
C ALA A 257 -4.14 8.76 -6.59
N LEU A 258 -3.12 9.49 -7.02
CA LEU A 258 -3.01 10.93 -6.74
C LEU A 258 -4.06 11.76 -7.47
N GLU A 259 -4.49 11.36 -8.67
CA GLU A 259 -5.60 12.03 -9.36
C GLU A 259 -6.96 11.76 -8.67
N LYS A 260 -7.18 10.56 -8.14
CA LYS A 260 -8.36 10.27 -7.31
C LYS A 260 -8.35 11.10 -6.03
N ILE A 261 -7.21 11.13 -5.32
CA ILE A 261 -7.02 11.92 -4.10
C ILE A 261 -7.31 13.40 -4.36
N ARG A 262 -6.82 13.96 -5.47
CA ARG A 262 -7.12 15.34 -5.87
C ARG A 262 -8.60 15.64 -5.95
N ARG A 263 -9.36 14.75 -6.61
CA ARG A 263 -10.82 14.88 -6.73
C ARG A 263 -11.54 14.74 -5.39
N TRP A 264 -11.12 13.80 -4.55
CA TRP A 264 -11.74 13.63 -3.24
C TRP A 264 -11.42 14.82 -2.32
N VAL A 265 -10.18 15.30 -2.25
CA VAL A 265 -9.86 16.50 -1.45
C VAL A 265 -10.57 17.75 -1.97
N GLY A 266 -10.88 17.81 -3.27
CA GLY A 266 -11.62 18.92 -3.89
C GLY A 266 -10.72 20.02 -4.44
N ARG A 267 -9.51 19.65 -4.88
CA ARG A 267 -8.55 20.55 -5.56
C ARG A 267 -8.67 20.45 -7.08
#